data_AF-A0A7G9B8G0-F1
#
_entry.id   AF-A0A7G9B8G0-F1
#
_cell.length_a   1.000
_cell.length_b   1.000
_cell.length_c   1.000
_cell.angle_alpha   90.00
_cell.angle_beta   90.00
_cell.angle_gamma   90.00
#
_symmetry.space_group_name_H-M   'P 1'
#
loop_
_entity.id
_entity.type
_entity.pdbx_description
1 polymer ?
#
loop_
_entity_poly.entity_id
_entity_poly.type
_entity_poly.pdbx_seq_one_letter_code
_entity_poly.pdbx_strand_id
1 'polypeptide(L)'
;MQCNNPERYDQNKALATGTLFPGLDLPFHAAVTSNLKVNTALAELMALDFAIDELGLYLTTHPQDQEVLDLYWSYIKLANEGRKKYQEMYGPLLQTDLTPEEGYAWLNNPWPWEVGGND
;
A
#
# COMPACT_ATOMS: atom_id res chain seq x y z
N MET A 1 8.19 -29.20 7.58
CA MET A 1 7.19 -30.27 7.80
C MET A 1 6.80 -30.22 9.25
N GLN A 2 5.50 -30.07 9.57
CA GLN A 2 5.04 -30.07 10.96
C GLN A 2 5.06 -31.52 11.48
N CYS A 3 5.67 -31.73 12.65
CA CYS A 3 5.69 -33.02 13.33
C CYS A 3 4.28 -33.44 13.77
N ASN A 4 4.06 -34.74 14.03
CA ASN A 4 2.81 -35.21 14.61
C ASN A 4 2.60 -34.60 16.02
N ASN A 5 1.46 -33.93 16.20
CA ASN A 5 1.09 -33.14 17.39
C ASN A 5 2.08 -32.01 17.72
N PRO A 6 2.17 -30.96 16.88
CA PRO A 6 3.09 -29.86 17.11
C PRO A 6 2.64 -29.03 18.33
N GLU A 7 3.63 -28.50 19.05
CA GLU A 7 3.42 -27.49 20.09
C GLU A 7 2.64 -26.30 19.53
N ARG A 8 1.76 -25.71 20.34
CA ARG A 8 0.91 -24.59 19.95
C ARG A 8 1.09 -23.45 20.94
N TYR A 9 1.06 -22.23 20.43
CA TYR A 9 0.94 -21.06 21.28
C TYR A 9 -0.40 -21.04 22.02
N ASP A 10 -0.41 -20.39 23.18
CA ASP A 10 -1.66 -19.98 23.81
C ASP A 10 -2.42 -18.99 22.91
N GLN A 11 -3.71 -18.78 23.18
CA GLN A 11 -4.57 -17.98 22.31
C GLN A 11 -4.09 -16.54 22.13
N ASN A 12 -3.59 -15.90 23.20
CA ASN A 12 -3.16 -14.51 23.13
C ASN A 12 -1.89 -14.38 22.27
N LYS A 13 -0.94 -15.30 22.46
CA LYS A 13 0.30 -15.32 21.69
C LYS A 13 0.09 -15.73 20.23
N ALA A 14 -0.84 -16.65 19.97
CA ALA A 14 -1.22 -17.02 18.60
C ALA A 14 -1.86 -15.86 17.84
N LEU A 15 -2.73 -15.08 18.51
CA LEU A 15 -3.33 -13.87 17.94
C LEU A 15 -2.26 -12.82 17.61
N ALA A 16 -1.32 -12.58 18.53
CA ALA A 16 -0.27 -11.58 18.35
C ALA A 16 0.73 -11.93 17.24
N THR A 17 1.08 -13.21 17.08
CA THR A 17 2.06 -13.68 16.08
C THR A 17 1.43 -14.01 14.73
N GLY A 18 0.10 -14.07 14.64
CA GLY A 18 -0.61 -14.46 13.41
C GLY A 18 -0.50 -15.93 13.06
N THR A 19 -0.01 -16.78 13.98
CA THR A 19 0.15 -18.22 13.79
C THR A 19 -0.03 -18.99 15.09
N LEU A 20 -0.67 -20.15 15.02
CA LEU A 20 -0.82 -21.07 16.16
C LEU A 20 0.44 -21.89 16.44
N PHE A 21 1.35 -22.00 15.48
CA PHE A 21 2.45 -22.96 15.52
C PHE A 21 3.80 -22.22 15.66
N PRO A 22 4.58 -22.45 16.73
CA PRO A 22 5.87 -21.80 16.94
C PRO A 22 6.85 -22.02 15.79
N GLY A 23 6.85 -23.22 15.19
CA GLY A 23 7.70 -23.53 14.04
C GLY A 23 7.34 -22.77 12.75
N LEU A 24 6.20 -22.06 12.74
CA LEU A 24 5.75 -21.21 11.65
C LEU A 24 5.81 -19.71 12.02
N ASP A 25 6.14 -19.39 13.28
CA ASP A 25 6.46 -18.05 13.78
C ASP A 25 7.89 -17.68 13.35
N LEU A 26 8.04 -17.58 12.04
CA LEU A 26 9.33 -17.34 11.41
C LEU A 26 9.68 -15.85 11.50
N PRO A 27 10.97 -15.50 11.64
CA PRO A 27 11.43 -14.12 11.78
C PRO A 27 11.17 -13.28 10.52
N PHE A 28 10.64 -13.86 9.43
CA PHE A 28 10.24 -13.08 8.28
C PHE A 28 9.06 -12.17 8.59
N HIS A 29 8.11 -12.50 9.49
CA HIS A 29 7.03 -11.54 9.82
C HIS A 29 7.57 -10.31 10.57
N ALA A 30 8.51 -10.53 11.50
CA ALA A 30 9.22 -9.46 12.18
C ALA A 30 10.16 -8.68 11.23
N ALA A 31 10.83 -9.38 10.31
CA ALA A 31 11.70 -8.75 9.31
C ALA A 31 10.92 -8.02 8.20
N VAL A 32 9.71 -8.48 7.87
CA VAL A 32 8.77 -7.81 6.97
C VAL A 32 8.28 -6.54 7.65
N THR A 33 7.78 -6.61 8.88
CA THR A 33 7.30 -5.41 9.59
C THR A 33 8.41 -4.42 9.95
N SER A 34 9.63 -4.86 10.27
CA SER A 34 10.74 -3.95 10.62
C SER A 34 11.43 -3.28 9.43
N ASN A 35 11.44 -3.91 8.25
CA ASN A 35 12.08 -3.36 7.04
C ASN A 35 11.10 -2.67 6.08
N LEU A 36 9.79 -2.79 6.30
CA LEU A 36 8.79 -1.97 5.61
C LEU A 36 8.81 -0.54 6.18
N LYS A 37 9.91 0.20 5.97
CA LYS A 37 9.87 1.66 5.96
C LYS A 37 9.14 2.07 4.69
N VAL A 38 7.81 1.99 4.72
CA VAL A 38 7.00 2.41 3.58
C VAL A 38 7.12 3.92 3.47
N ASN A 39 7.45 4.42 2.27
CA ASN A 39 7.37 5.84 1.96
C ASN A 39 5.95 6.30 2.34
N THR A 40 5.85 7.16 3.37
CA THR A 40 4.55 7.56 3.94
C THR A 40 3.62 8.16 2.89
N ALA A 41 4.15 8.95 1.96
CA ALA A 41 3.36 9.55 0.88
C ALA A 41 2.89 8.51 -0.14
N LEU A 42 3.73 7.52 -0.48
CA LEU A 42 3.30 6.42 -1.36
C LEU A 42 2.25 5.53 -0.67
N ALA A 43 2.42 5.26 0.62
CA ALA A 43 1.48 4.46 1.41
C ALA A 43 0.09 5.12 1.46
N GLU A 44 0.06 6.43 1.72
CA GLU A 44 -1.17 7.22 1.72
C GLU A 44 -1.85 7.21 0.34
N LEU A 45 -1.08 7.33 -0.74
CA LEU A 45 -1.61 7.22 -2.10
C LEU A 45 -2.21 5.84 -2.40
N MET A 46 -1.52 4.77 -2.03
CA MET A 46 -2.02 3.41 -2.19
C MET A 46 -3.30 3.17 -1.37
N ALA A 47 -3.39 3.75 -0.17
CA ALA A 47 -4.60 3.66 0.66
C ALA A 47 -5.78 4.40 0.03
N LEU A 48 -5.53 5.57 -0.60
CA LEU A 48 -6.55 6.30 -1.34
C LEU A 48 -6.99 5.53 -2.58
N ASP A 49 -6.06 5.00 -3.38
CA ASP A 49 -6.35 4.20 -4.57
C ASP A 49 -7.22 2.97 -4.20
N PHE A 50 -6.87 2.26 -3.11
CA PHE A 50 -7.68 1.16 -2.58
C PHE A 50 -9.09 1.61 -2.20
N ALA A 51 -9.23 2.72 -1.45
CA ALA A 51 -10.53 3.20 -1.03
C ALA A 51 -11.40 3.62 -2.23
N ILE A 52 -10.81 4.22 -3.27
CA ILE A 52 -11.52 4.57 -4.51
C ILE A 52 -12.08 3.31 -5.17
N ASP A 53 -11.29 2.25 -5.31
CA ASP A 53 -11.74 0.99 -5.90
C ASP A 53 -12.90 0.36 -5.11
N GLU A 54 -12.79 0.30 -3.78
CA GLU A 54 -13.83 -0.27 -2.91
C GLU A 54 -15.13 0.54 -2.93
N LEU A 55 -15.04 1.88 -2.89
CA LEU A 55 -16.22 2.75 -2.98
C LEU A 55 -16.87 2.66 -4.37
N GLY A 56 -16.07 2.58 -5.43
CA GLY A 56 -16.55 2.34 -6.78
C GLY A 56 -17.29 1.01 -6.90
N LEU A 57 -16.73 -0.06 -6.33
CA LEU A 57 -17.36 -1.38 -6.28
C LEU A 57 -18.67 -1.35 -5.48
N TYR A 58 -18.70 -0.70 -4.32
CA TYR A 58 -19.92 -0.52 -3.52
C TYR A 58 -21.03 0.16 -4.33
N LEU A 59 -20.71 1.26 -5.01
CA LEU A 59 -21.67 2.03 -5.81
C LEU A 59 -22.28 1.25 -6.98
N THR A 60 -21.62 0.18 -7.46
CA THR A 60 -22.21 -0.71 -8.48
C THR A 60 -23.50 -1.39 -8.01
N THR A 61 -23.62 -1.61 -6.69
CA THR A 61 -24.80 -2.23 -6.06
C THR A 61 -25.70 -1.22 -5.35
N HIS A 62 -25.18 -0.01 -5.05
CA HIS A 62 -25.90 1.08 -4.37
C HIS A 62 -25.84 2.40 -5.17
N PRO A 63 -26.34 2.45 -6.42
CA PRO A 63 -26.14 3.58 -7.32
C PRO A 63 -26.87 4.88 -6.92
N GLN A 64 -27.74 4.83 -5.91
CA GLN A 64 -28.52 5.97 -5.42
C GLN A 64 -27.95 6.55 -4.12
N ASP A 65 -26.87 5.96 -3.58
CA ASP A 65 -26.20 6.41 -2.38
C ASP A 65 -25.33 7.64 -2.69
N GLN A 66 -25.94 8.82 -2.58
CA GLN A 66 -25.28 10.08 -2.93
C GLN A 66 -24.13 10.44 -1.97
N GLU A 67 -24.23 10.03 -0.69
CA GLU A 67 -23.19 10.30 0.30
C GLU A 67 -21.89 9.57 -0.07
N VAL A 68 -21.99 8.30 -0.45
CA VAL A 68 -20.84 7.52 -0.89
C VAL A 68 -20.32 8.00 -2.24
N LEU A 69 -21.20 8.45 -3.14
CA LEU A 69 -20.79 9.04 -4.42
C LEU A 69 -19.97 10.32 -4.22
N ASP A 70 -20.39 11.20 -3.31
CA ASP A 70 -19.66 12.43 -2.99
C ASP A 70 -18.30 12.10 -2.33
N LEU A 71 -18.26 11.09 -1.46
CA LEU A 71 -17.02 10.61 -0.84
C LEU A 71 -16.05 10.05 -1.91
N TYR A 72 -16.55 9.22 -2.83
CA TYR A 72 -15.78 8.66 -3.95
C TYR A 72 -15.13 9.77 -4.78
N TRP A 73 -15.87 10.80 -5.16
CA TRP A 73 -15.32 11.95 -5.89
C TRP A 73 -14.30 12.73 -5.06
N SER A 74 -14.54 12.92 -3.77
CA SER A 74 -13.59 13.60 -2.88
C SER A 74 -12.26 12.85 -2.78
N TYR A 75 -12.28 11.51 -2.76
CA TYR A 75 -11.09 10.69 -2.68
C TYR A 75 -10.32 10.68 -3.99
N ILE A 76 -11.00 10.63 -5.14
CA ILE A 76 -10.36 10.81 -6.45
C ILE A 76 -9.61 12.14 -6.51
N LYS A 77 -10.23 13.23 -6.03
CA LYS A 77 -9.58 14.54 -6.00
C LYS A 77 -8.33 14.51 -5.11
N LEU A 78 -8.44 13.94 -3.91
CA LEU A 78 -7.32 13.85 -2.96
C LEU A 78 -6.18 12.98 -3.50
N ALA A 79 -6.49 11.85 -4.13
CA ALA A 79 -5.52 10.96 -4.75
C ALA A 79 -4.78 11.67 -5.90
N ASN A 80 -5.49 12.41 -6.75
CA ASN A 80 -4.86 13.19 -7.82
C ASN A 80 -3.93 14.29 -7.28
N GLU A 81 -4.34 14.99 -6.22
CA GLU A 81 -3.51 16.00 -5.56
C GLU A 81 -2.26 15.37 -4.92
N GLY A 82 -2.42 14.24 -4.24
CA GLY A 82 -1.30 13.50 -3.67
C GLY A 82 -0.34 12.98 -4.74
N ARG A 83 -0.86 12.46 -5.86
CA ARG A 83 -0.07 11.92 -6.97
C ARG A 83 0.81 13.01 -7.57
N LYS A 84 0.24 14.19 -7.79
CA LYS A 84 0.99 15.38 -8.25
C LYS A 84 2.11 15.75 -7.27
N LYS A 85 1.80 15.87 -5.97
CA LYS A 85 2.81 16.21 -4.95
C LYS A 85 3.92 15.17 -4.85
N TYR A 86 3.56 13.89 -4.95
CA TYR A 86 4.52 12.80 -4.95
C TYR A 86 5.45 12.89 -6.16
N GLN A 87 4.90 13.11 -7.35
CA GLN A 87 5.69 13.21 -8.58
C GLN A 87 6.64 14.40 -8.57
N GLU A 88 6.22 15.54 -8.03
CA GLU A 88 7.07 16.72 -7.85
C GLU A 88 8.28 16.46 -6.93
N MET A 89 8.14 15.55 -5.96
CA MET A 89 9.17 15.26 -4.95
C MET A 89 10.04 14.07 -5.29
N TYR A 90 9.47 13.03 -5.91
CA TYR A 90 10.10 11.72 -6.07
C TYR A 90 10.20 11.25 -7.53
N GLY A 91 9.63 11.98 -8.49
CA GLY A 91 9.63 11.60 -9.91
C GLY A 91 8.40 10.81 -10.37
N PRO A 92 8.37 10.36 -11.63
CA PRO A 92 7.18 9.76 -12.23
C PRO A 92 6.76 8.46 -11.53
N LEU A 93 5.45 8.29 -11.34
CA LEU A 93 4.83 7.09 -10.77
C LEU A 93 4.44 6.07 -11.84
N LEU A 94 4.15 6.53 -13.06
CA LEU A 94 3.70 5.75 -14.19
C LEU A 94 4.61 5.99 -15.40
N GLN A 95 4.78 4.97 -16.24
CA GLN A 95 5.47 5.13 -17.53
C GLN A 95 4.79 6.18 -18.44
N THR A 96 3.51 6.45 -18.21
CA THR A 96 2.72 7.44 -18.95
C THR A 96 2.87 8.87 -18.43
N ASP A 97 3.61 9.09 -17.35
CA ASP A 97 3.87 10.42 -16.83
C ASP A 97 4.84 11.17 -17.77
N LEU A 98 4.46 12.39 -18.16
CA LEU A 98 5.18 13.13 -19.19
C LEU A 98 6.47 13.74 -18.62
N THR A 99 7.61 13.17 -18.98
CA THR A 99 8.95 13.65 -18.59
C THR A 99 9.81 13.97 -19.81
N PRO A 100 9.42 14.95 -20.66
CA PRO A 100 10.04 15.14 -21.98
C PRO A 100 11.47 15.65 -21.89
N GLU A 101 11.82 16.36 -20.82
CA GLU A 101 13.17 16.89 -20.58
C GLU A 101 14.12 15.82 -20.01
N GLU A 102 13.58 14.78 -19.38
CA GLU A 102 14.33 13.72 -18.69
C GLU A 102 14.32 12.38 -19.45
N GLY A 103 13.60 12.30 -20.57
CA GLY A 103 13.49 11.09 -21.39
C GLY A 103 12.80 9.95 -20.64
N TYR A 104 13.54 8.86 -20.39
CA TYR A 104 13.03 7.65 -19.74
C TYR A 104 13.09 7.75 -18.20
N ALA A 105 12.54 8.82 -17.63
CA ALA A 105 12.71 9.13 -16.21
C ALA A 105 12.23 8.02 -15.25
N TRP A 106 11.24 7.21 -15.66
CA TRP A 106 10.75 6.06 -14.88
C TRP A 106 11.74 4.89 -14.78
N LEU A 107 12.87 4.92 -15.50
CA LEU A 107 13.96 3.94 -15.36
C LEU A 107 15.04 4.40 -14.38
N ASN A 108 14.98 5.66 -13.91
CA ASN A 108 15.97 6.24 -13.02
C ASN A 108 15.63 5.91 -11.56
N ASN A 109 16.64 5.50 -10.80
CA ASN A 109 16.52 5.27 -9.35
C ASN A 109 16.55 6.61 -8.58
N PRO A 110 16.01 6.66 -7.35
CA PRO A 110 15.34 5.57 -6.62
C PRO A 110 13.90 5.35 -7.07
N TRP A 111 13.47 4.08 -7.17
CA TRP A 111 12.07 3.78 -7.47
C TRP A 111 11.16 4.14 -6.28
N PRO A 112 9.86 4.41 -6.52
CA PRO A 112 8.89 4.76 -5.48
C PRO A 112 8.84 3.77 -4.29
N TRP A 113 9.11 2.49 -4.55
CA TRP A 113 9.13 1.39 -3.56
C TRP A 113 10.52 1.08 -2.98
N GLU A 114 11.57 1.73 -3.44
CA GLU A 114 12.91 1.59 -2.86
C GLU A 114 13.05 2.46 -1.61
N VAL A 115 13.72 1.94 -0.58
CA VAL A 115 13.99 2.68 0.65
C VAL A 115 14.94 3.84 0.32
N GLY A 116 14.45 5.08 0.46
CA GLY A 116 15.21 6.29 0.19
C GLY A 116 14.81 7.02 -1.09
N GLY A 117 13.51 7.21 -1.33
CA GLY A 117 13.04 8.30 -2.20
C GLY A 117 13.65 9.61 -1.70
N ASN A 118 14.75 10.01 -2.34
CA ASN A 118 15.72 11.06 -2.06
C ASN A 118 15.62 11.76 -0.68
N ASP A 119 16.57 11.43 0.21
CA ASP A 119 17.14 12.41 1.15
C ASP A 119 17.94 13.48 0.38
#